data_AF-A0A0S7EMP3-F1
#
_entry.id   AF-A0A0S7EMP3-F1
#
_cell.length_a   1.000
_cell.length_b   1.000
_cell.length_c   1.000
_cell.angle_alpha   90.00
_cell.angle_beta   90.00
_cell.angle_gamma   90.00
#
_symmetry.space_group_name_H-M   'P 1'
#
loop_
_entity.id
_entity.type
_entity.pdbx_description
1 polymer ?
#
loop_
_entity_poly.entity_id
_entity_poly.type
_entity_poly.pdbx_seq_one_letter_code
_entity_poly.pdbx_strand_id
1 'polypeptide(L)'
;SYAHAFKDLVVTSEAYFTALSKIGEKAFYSTSSRSLGDVLIQIADNQRRLTLELEGVFRNFSLEVLQVMESSVQLDVDYISHSRATYEREVHRQVAAAQQRQRRGGTGQEYLHFLRESHQEALEDEA
;
A
#
# COMPACT_ATOMS: atom_id res chain seq x y z
N SER A 1 7.66 -8.69 -6.80
CA SER A 1 6.62 -7.65 -6.65
C SER A 1 5.60 -7.81 -7.77
N TYR A 2 4.31 -7.53 -7.50
CA TYR A 2 3.24 -7.58 -8.50
C TYR A 2 3.55 -6.74 -9.74
N ALA A 3 4.12 -5.54 -9.56
CA ALA A 3 4.49 -4.65 -10.67
C ALA A 3 5.57 -5.28 -11.57
N HIS A 4 6.54 -6.00 -10.99
CA HIS A 4 7.58 -6.68 -11.76
C HIS A 4 7.02 -7.85 -12.56
N ALA A 5 6.17 -8.68 -11.92
CA ALA A 5 5.53 -9.80 -12.60
C ALA A 5 4.64 -9.33 -13.78
N PHE A 6 3.93 -8.21 -13.61
CA PHE A 6 3.17 -7.60 -14.71
C PHE A 6 4.08 -7.10 -15.83
N LYS A 7 5.17 -6.39 -15.50
CA LYS A 7 6.13 -5.92 -16.49
C LYS A 7 6.73 -7.09 -17.29
N ASP A 8 7.08 -8.18 -16.62
CA ASP A 8 7.58 -9.40 -17.27
C ASP A 8 6.51 -10.02 -18.19
N LEU A 9 5.25 -10.08 -17.76
CA LEU A 9 4.13 -10.54 -18.58
C LEU A 9 3.93 -9.69 -19.84
N VAL A 10 4.01 -8.36 -19.73
CA VAL A 10 3.89 -7.44 -20.87
C VAL A 10 5.01 -7.68 -21.87
N VAL A 11 6.26 -7.72 -21.40
CA VAL A 11 7.43 -7.95 -22.27
C VAL A 11 7.36 -9.32 -22.95
N THR A 12 7.00 -10.36 -22.21
CA THR A 12 6.93 -11.73 -22.75
C THR A 12 5.76 -11.93 -23.73
N SER A 13 4.65 -11.23 -23.53
CA SER A 13 3.47 -11.33 -24.40
C SER A 13 3.55 -10.43 -25.65
N GLU A 14 4.34 -9.36 -25.64
CA GLU A 14 4.45 -8.42 -26.77
C GLU A 14 4.82 -9.12 -28.09
N ALA A 15 5.82 -10.00 -28.06
CA ALA A 15 6.25 -10.74 -29.24
C ALA A 15 5.14 -11.65 -29.79
N TYR A 16 4.36 -12.28 -28.90
CA TYR A 16 3.24 -13.15 -29.29
C TYR A 16 2.15 -12.36 -30.02
N PHE A 17 1.68 -11.26 -29.44
CA PHE A 17 0.59 -10.48 -30.04
C PHE A 17 1.05 -9.70 -31.28
N THR A 18 2.34 -9.32 -31.34
CA THR A 18 2.93 -8.77 -32.58
C THR A 18 2.93 -9.80 -33.70
N ALA A 19 3.32 -11.05 -33.41
CA ALA A 19 3.27 -12.12 -34.39
C ALA A 19 1.82 -12.45 -34.80
N LEU A 20 0.88 -12.44 -33.84
CA LEU A 20 -0.54 -12.66 -34.08
C LEU A 20 -1.13 -11.61 -35.02
N SER A 21 -0.81 -10.33 -34.80
CA SER A 21 -1.22 -9.23 -35.70
C SER A 21 -0.72 -9.43 -37.12
N LYS A 22 0.56 -9.81 -37.29
CA LYS A 22 1.15 -10.08 -38.62
C LYS A 22 0.48 -11.27 -39.33
N ILE A 23 0.07 -12.29 -38.59
CA ILE A 23 -0.72 -13.41 -39.14
C ILE A 23 -2.10 -12.90 -39.55
N GLY A 24 -2.72 -12.08 -38.71
CA GLY A 24 -3.99 -11.41 -38.98
C GLY A 24 -3.95 -10.58 -40.26
N GLU A 25 -2.93 -9.75 -40.45
CA GLU A 25 -2.73 -8.96 -41.67
C GLU A 25 -2.67 -9.84 -42.93
N LYS A 26 -1.89 -10.93 -42.89
CA LYS A 26 -1.82 -11.87 -44.03
C LYS A 26 -3.17 -12.51 -44.34
N ALA A 27 -3.93 -12.90 -43.31
CA ALA A 27 -5.26 -13.47 -43.47
C ALA A 27 -6.28 -12.44 -43.96
N PHE A 28 -6.17 -11.19 -43.51
CA PHE A 28 -7.05 -10.08 -43.89
C PHE A 28 -7.00 -9.80 -45.40
N TYR A 29 -5.81 -9.86 -46.01
CA TYR A 29 -5.62 -9.70 -47.45
C TYR A 29 -5.92 -10.95 -48.28
N SER A 30 -6.34 -12.05 -47.65
CA SER A 30 -6.72 -13.28 -48.35
C SER A 30 -8.20 -13.25 -48.79
N THR A 31 -8.52 -14.01 -49.83
CA THR A 31 -9.89 -14.09 -50.38
C THR A 31 -10.84 -14.89 -49.48
N SER A 32 -10.34 -15.90 -48.75
CA SER A 32 -11.17 -16.84 -47.99
C SER A 32 -11.10 -16.66 -46.47
N SER A 33 -10.09 -15.95 -45.95
CA SER A 33 -9.85 -15.79 -44.50
C SER A 33 -9.86 -14.35 -44.01
N ARG A 34 -10.40 -13.41 -44.78
CA ARG A 34 -10.44 -11.98 -44.43
C ARG A 34 -11.04 -11.71 -43.04
N SER A 35 -12.20 -12.29 -42.74
CA SER A 35 -12.88 -12.10 -41.45
C SER A 35 -12.08 -12.66 -40.28
N LEU A 36 -11.39 -13.79 -40.47
CA LEU A 36 -10.47 -14.33 -39.47
C LEU A 36 -9.29 -13.37 -39.25
N GLY A 37 -8.75 -12.78 -40.32
CA GLY A 37 -7.69 -11.78 -40.23
C GLY A 37 -8.09 -10.57 -39.39
N ASP A 38 -9.30 -10.04 -39.61
CA ASP A 38 -9.86 -8.93 -38.83
C ASP A 38 -9.96 -9.26 -37.34
N VAL A 39 -10.48 -10.45 -36.99
CA VAL A 39 -10.54 -10.92 -35.60
C VAL A 39 -9.15 -11.02 -34.95
N LEU A 40 -8.15 -11.55 -35.67
CA LEU A 40 -6.79 -11.68 -35.15
C LEU A 40 -6.11 -10.32 -34.88
N ILE A 41 -6.33 -9.35 -35.76
CA ILE A 41 -5.85 -7.97 -35.57
C ILE A 41 -6.54 -7.36 -34.34
N GLN A 42 -7.87 -7.48 -34.24
CA GLN A 42 -8.63 -6.97 -33.09
C GLN A 42 -8.18 -7.59 -31.76
N ILE A 43 -7.84 -8.88 -31.73
CA ILE A 43 -7.29 -9.53 -30.52
C ILE A 43 -5.96 -8.88 -30.11
N ALA A 44 -5.04 -8.67 -31.07
CA ALA A 44 -3.76 -8.04 -30.80
C ALA A 44 -3.90 -6.58 -30.33
N ASP A 45 -4.79 -5.82 -30.95
CA ASP A 45 -5.06 -4.43 -30.57
C ASP A 45 -5.72 -4.34 -29.19
N ASN A 46 -6.68 -5.23 -28.89
CA ASN A 46 -7.31 -5.29 -27.57
C ASN A 46 -6.29 -5.62 -26.48
N GLN A 47 -5.36 -6.55 -26.72
CA GLN A 47 -4.29 -6.81 -25.77
C GLN A 47 -3.45 -5.55 -25.53
N ARG A 48 -3.06 -4.84 -26.59
CA ARG A 48 -2.27 -3.60 -26.47
C ARG A 48 -2.99 -2.54 -25.64
N ARG A 49 -4.30 -2.38 -25.85
CA ARG A 49 -5.13 -1.46 -25.05
C ARG A 49 -5.20 -1.89 -23.58
N LEU A 50 -5.46 -3.16 -23.30
CA LEU A 50 -5.50 -3.70 -21.94
C LEU A 50 -4.16 -3.50 -21.21
N THR A 51 -3.03 -3.70 -21.90
CA THR A 51 -1.71 -3.41 -21.35
C THR A 51 -1.57 -1.95 -20.93
N LEU A 52 -1.98 -1.00 -21.78
CA LEU A 52 -1.90 0.44 -21.47
C LEU A 52 -2.81 0.85 -20.31
N GLU A 53 -4.04 0.32 -20.27
CA GLU A 53 -4.99 0.54 -19.17
C GLU A 53 -4.40 0.03 -17.84
N LEU A 54 -3.87 -1.19 -17.84
CA LEU A 54 -3.26 -1.78 -16.65
C LEU A 54 -2.00 -1.02 -16.20
N GLU A 55 -1.15 -0.55 -17.12
CA GLU A 55 -0.03 0.31 -16.74
C GLU A 55 -0.49 1.60 -16.04
N GLY A 56 -1.61 2.18 -16.49
CA GLY A 56 -2.23 3.32 -15.82
C GLY A 56 -2.66 3.00 -14.39
N VAL A 57 -3.31 1.84 -14.19
CA VAL A 57 -3.71 1.36 -12.86
C VAL A 57 -2.50 1.15 -11.96
N PHE A 58 -1.43 0.52 -12.45
CA PHE A 58 -0.21 0.33 -11.65
C PHE A 58 0.48 1.65 -11.30
N ARG A 59 0.53 2.62 -12.23
CA ARG A 59 1.06 3.95 -11.96
C ARG A 59 0.26 4.64 -10.85
N ASN A 60 -1.07 4.63 -10.93
CA ASN A 60 -1.92 5.22 -9.90
C ASN A 60 -1.76 4.50 -8.56
N PHE A 61 -1.72 3.17 -8.56
CA PHE A 61 -1.49 2.40 -7.33
C PHE A 61 -0.14 2.76 -6.68
N SER A 62 0.93 2.90 -7.46
CA SER A 62 2.22 3.32 -6.93
C SER A 62 2.21 4.72 -6.32
N LEU A 63 1.54 5.68 -6.96
CA LEU A 63 1.54 7.08 -6.50
C LEU A 63 0.52 7.34 -5.39
N GLU A 64 -0.70 6.81 -5.52
CA GLU A 64 -1.81 7.13 -4.63
C GLU A 64 -1.86 6.20 -3.42
N VAL A 65 -1.33 4.98 -3.54
CA VAL A 65 -1.36 3.99 -2.46
C VAL A 65 0.03 3.79 -1.87
N LEU A 66 0.98 3.29 -2.67
CA LEU A 66 2.28 2.90 -2.11
C LEU A 66 3.05 4.09 -1.53
N GLN A 67 3.11 5.22 -2.24
CA GLN A 67 3.81 6.40 -1.76
C GLN A 67 3.14 7.01 -0.51
N VAL A 68 1.80 7.04 -0.48
CA VAL A 68 1.05 7.53 0.69
C VAL A 68 1.26 6.62 1.88
N MET A 69 1.18 5.30 1.68
CA MET A 69 1.45 4.32 2.73
C MET A 69 2.88 4.42 3.25
N GLU A 70 3.88 4.55 2.37
CA GLU A 70 5.29 4.71 2.76
C GLU A 70 5.48 5.96 3.63
N SER A 71 4.90 7.09 3.23
CA SER A 71 4.94 8.31 4.02
C SER A 71 4.20 8.17 5.35
N SER A 72 3.05 7.50 5.37
CA SER A 72 2.23 7.33 6.57
C SER A 72 2.94 6.42 7.58
N VAL A 73 3.48 5.30 7.12
CA VAL A 73 4.26 4.38 7.96
C VAL A 73 5.47 5.09 8.57
N GLN A 74 6.17 5.95 7.82
CA GLN A 74 7.28 6.70 8.38
C GLN A 74 6.84 7.67 9.47
N LEU A 75 5.72 8.38 9.25
CA LEU A 75 5.13 9.26 10.26
C LEU A 75 4.68 8.49 11.51
N ASP A 76 4.06 7.32 11.32
CA ASP A 76 3.60 6.46 12.42
C ASP A 76 4.78 5.95 13.25
N VAL A 77 5.87 5.54 12.60
CA VAL A 77 7.10 5.12 13.30
C VAL A 77 7.66 6.25 14.17
N ASP A 78 7.75 7.46 13.62
CA ASP A 78 8.25 8.63 14.34
C ASP A 78 7.32 9.02 15.50
N TYR A 79 6.01 9.01 15.26
CA TYR A 79 4.98 9.30 16.25
C TYR A 79 5.01 8.30 17.41
N ILE A 80 4.95 6.99 17.12
CA ILE A 80 4.98 5.92 18.13
C ILE A 80 6.28 5.97 18.95
N SER A 81 7.41 6.26 18.31
CA SER A 81 8.69 6.39 19.01
C SER A 81 8.67 7.57 20.00
N HIS A 82 8.11 8.70 19.58
CA HIS A 82 8.02 9.90 20.40
C HIS A 82 7.01 9.76 21.54
N SER A 83 5.82 9.23 21.25
CA SER A 83 4.75 9.02 22.23
C SER A 83 5.21 8.05 23.31
N ARG A 84 5.86 6.93 22.93
CA ARG A 84 6.47 5.99 23.86
C ARG A 84 7.50 6.66 24.79
N ALA A 85 8.41 7.46 24.26
CA ALA A 85 9.43 8.14 25.06
C ALA A 85 8.84 9.17 26.03
N THR A 86 7.71 9.77 25.67
CA THR A 86 6.96 10.71 26.51
C THR A 86 6.20 9.96 27.61
N TYR A 87 5.51 8.88 27.26
CA TYR A 87 4.82 8.00 28.21
C TYR A 87 5.79 7.44 29.25
N GLU A 88 6.93 6.88 28.82
CA GLU A 88 7.95 6.35 29.73
C GLU A 88 8.41 7.42 30.73
N ARG A 89 8.65 8.67 30.27
CA ARG A 89 9.03 9.78 31.14
C ARG A 89 7.93 10.16 32.14
N GLU A 90 6.68 10.25 31.69
CA GLU A 90 5.56 10.64 32.54
C GLU A 90 5.24 9.55 33.59
N VAL A 91 5.31 8.27 33.22
CA VAL A 91 5.22 7.15 34.17
C VAL A 91 6.29 7.28 35.26
N HIS A 92 7.56 7.49 34.91
CA HIS A 92 8.63 7.65 35.89
C HIS A 92 8.38 8.85 36.81
N ARG A 93 7.91 9.97 36.26
CA ARG A 93 7.56 11.17 37.02
C ARG A 93 6.43 10.90 38.01
N GLN A 94 5.36 10.23 37.59
CA GLN A 94 4.23 9.93 38.45
C GLN A 94 4.56 8.89 39.52
N VAL A 95 5.38 7.88 39.20
CA VAL A 95 5.91 6.93 40.20
C VAL A 95 6.72 7.67 41.26
N ALA A 96 7.63 8.58 40.86
CA ALA A 96 8.40 9.38 41.80
C ALA A 96 7.51 10.28 42.68
N ALA A 97 6.50 10.91 42.08
CA ALA A 97 5.53 11.74 42.80
C ALA A 97 4.66 10.93 43.77
N ALA A 98 4.24 9.72 43.38
CA ALA A 98 3.50 8.80 44.23
C ALA A 98 4.35 8.33 45.43
N GLN A 99 5.62 7.98 45.22
CA GLN A 99 6.55 7.61 46.29
C GLN A 99 6.77 8.75 47.30
N GLN A 100 6.91 10.00 46.83
CA GLN A 100 7.01 11.16 47.71
C GLN A 100 5.74 11.40 48.51
N ARG A 101 4.56 11.21 47.92
CA ARG A 101 3.26 11.36 48.62
C ARG A 101 2.99 10.24 49.60
N GLN A 102 3.41 9.01 49.31
CA GLN A 102 3.28 7.87 50.21
C GLN A 102 4.13 8.07 51.48
N ARG A 103 5.30 8.71 51.36
CA ARG A 103 6.10 9.18 52.51
C ARG A 103 5.39 10.25 53.35
N ARG A 104 4.37 10.93 52.80
CA ARG A 104 3.54 11.95 53.45
C ARG A 104 2.13 11.44 53.82
N GLY A 105 1.85 10.14 53.66
CA GLY A 105 0.57 9.51 54.01
C GLY A 105 -0.57 9.67 52.99
N GLY A 106 -0.31 10.11 51.76
CA GLY A 106 -1.33 10.30 50.71
C GLY A 106 -1.59 9.05 49.84
N THR A 107 -2.78 8.96 49.22
CA THR A 107 -3.21 7.86 48.33
C THR A 107 -2.73 8.04 46.87
N GLY A 108 -2.39 6.94 46.19
CA GLY A 108 -1.86 6.92 44.82
C GLY A 108 -2.91 6.95 43.69
N GLN A 109 -4.08 7.55 43.92
CA GLN A 109 -5.23 7.49 43.00
C GLN A 109 -4.98 8.18 41.64
N GLU A 110 -4.22 9.28 41.61
CA GLU A 110 -3.86 10.03 40.39
C GLU A 110 -3.05 9.15 39.41
N TYR A 111 -2.14 8.31 39.91
CA TYR A 111 -1.32 7.42 39.10
C TYR A 111 -2.16 6.34 38.39
N LEU A 112 -3.17 5.79 39.08
CA LEU A 112 -4.08 4.82 38.49
C LEU A 112 -5.00 5.45 37.44
N HIS A 113 -5.37 6.72 37.61
CA HIS A 113 -6.13 7.48 36.62
C HIS A 113 -5.31 7.68 35.34
N PHE A 114 -4.06 8.13 35.48
CA PHE A 114 -3.16 8.33 34.36
C PHE A 114 -2.92 7.04 33.56
N LEU A 115 -2.67 5.92 34.24
CA LEU A 115 -2.50 4.62 33.56
C LEU A 115 -3.75 4.21 32.77
N ARG A 116 -4.94 4.51 33.27
CA ARG A 116 -6.20 4.21 32.58
C ARG A 116 -6.38 5.08 31.34
N GLU A 117 -6.17 6.39 31.46
CA GLU A 117 -6.27 7.31 30.31
C GLU A 117 -5.26 6.96 29.23
N SER A 118 -4.00 6.75 29.61
CA SER A 118 -2.95 6.43 28.63
C SER A 118 -3.18 5.07 27.95
N HIS A 119 -3.75 4.09 28.68
CA HIS A 119 -4.14 2.83 28.06
C HIS A 119 -5.29 3.01 27.05
N GLN A 120 -6.23 3.91 27.34
CA GLN A 120 -7.35 4.17 26.44
C GLN A 120 -6.91 4.93 25.19
N GLU A 121 -6.04 5.94 25.34
CA GLU A 121 -5.43 6.66 24.22
C GLU A 121 -4.65 5.71 23.29
N ALA A 122 -3.89 4.77 23.84
CA ALA A 122 -3.19 3.76 23.05
C ALA A 122 -4.12 2.81 22.28
N LEU A 123 -5.33 2.54 22.78
CA LEU A 123 -6.34 1.74 22.08
C LEU A 123 -7.04 2.53 20.97
N GLU A 124 -7.18 3.84 21.14
CA GLU A 124 -7.71 4.74 20.12
C GLU A 124 -6.73 4.90 18.95
N ASP A 125 -5.42 4.88 19.22
CA ASP A 125 -4.36 4.91 18.20
C ASP A 125 -4.21 3.57 17.42
N GLU A 126 -4.77 2.45 17.90
CA GLU A 126 -4.72 1.12 17.25
C GLU A 126 -5.88 0.88 16.27
N ALA A 127 -6.96 1.66 16.34
CA ALA A 127 -8.24 1.43 15.64
C ALA A 127 -8.38 2.19 14.31
#